data_AF-A0AAD4E5V9-F1
#
_entry.id   AF-A0AAD4E5V9-F1
#
_cell.length_a   1.000
_cell.length_b   1.000
_cell.length_c   1.000
_cell.angle_alpha   90.00
_cell.angle_beta   90.00
_cell.angle_gamma   90.00
#
_symmetry.space_group_name_H-M   'P 1'
#
loop_
_entity.id
_entity.type
_entity.pdbx_description
1 polymer ?
#
loop_
_entity_poly.entity_id
_entity_poly.type
_entity_poly.pdbx_seq_one_letter_code
_entity_poly.pdbx_strand_id
1 'polypeptide(L)'
;MHEISLFDEATETVSSSSDFMQAFMQYVQPRCQQMVESMGHHMAYDAAVDQGISQYLVNLYNINAIKTDATWYVEHGMFTQKAIMHMEDAALSAALPRLEELLTAMEVEPYVWSPIISDKRWEEFSKTLPVYSSPQAQVPVARL
;
A
#
# COMPACT_ATOMS: atom_id res chain seq x y z
N MET A 1 9.27 11.99 16.10
CA MET A 1 8.85 10.69 15.50
C MET A 1 7.44 10.91 14.97
N HIS A 2 7.11 10.43 13.77
CA HIS A 2 5.82 10.72 13.11
C HIS A 2 4.61 10.33 13.95
N GLU A 3 4.63 9.16 14.60
CA GLU A 3 3.55 8.76 15.50
C GLU A 3 3.32 9.80 16.61
N ILE A 4 4.39 10.19 17.33
CA ILE A 4 4.31 11.09 18.48
C ILE A 4 3.72 12.45 18.07
N SER A 5 4.16 13.02 16.96
CA SER A 5 3.64 14.30 16.47
C SER A 5 2.14 14.27 16.17
N LEU A 6 1.62 13.17 15.61
CA LEU A 6 0.18 13.07 15.33
C LEU A 6 -0.65 13.12 16.63
N PHE A 7 -0.18 12.46 17.69
CA PHE A 7 -0.83 12.48 19.00
C PHE A 7 -0.67 13.84 19.70
N ASP A 8 0.50 14.47 19.62
CA ASP A 8 0.75 15.79 20.19
C ASP A 8 -0.15 16.85 19.54
N GLU A 9 -0.22 16.91 18.20
CA GLU A 9 -1.11 17.81 17.45
C GLU A 9 -2.59 17.61 17.81
N ALA A 10 -3.02 16.36 17.91
CA ALA A 10 -4.40 16.02 18.28
C ALA A 10 -4.71 16.46 19.72
N THR A 11 -3.78 16.23 20.64
CA THR A 11 -3.92 16.60 22.06
C THR A 11 -3.95 18.11 22.22
N GLU A 12 -3.07 18.85 21.55
CA GLU A 12 -3.04 20.31 21.55
C GLU A 12 -4.33 20.90 20.97
N THR A 13 -4.81 20.36 19.84
CA THR A 13 -6.04 20.85 19.19
C THR A 13 -7.27 20.66 20.08
N VAL A 14 -7.39 19.50 20.73
CA VAL A 14 -8.55 19.20 21.57
C VAL A 14 -8.48 19.95 22.91
N SER A 15 -7.31 20.05 23.52
CA SER A 15 -7.12 20.75 24.80
C SER A 15 -7.22 22.28 24.69
N SER A 16 -6.94 22.85 23.51
CA SER A 16 -7.08 24.29 23.24
C SER A 16 -8.52 24.71 22.86
N SER A 17 -9.42 23.75 22.61
CA SER A 17 -10.82 24.01 22.27
C SER A 17 -11.68 24.28 23.51
N SER A 18 -12.66 25.19 23.38
CA SER A 18 -13.71 25.39 24.37
C SER A 18 -14.76 24.28 24.41
N ASP A 19 -14.91 23.54 23.29
CA ASP A 19 -15.78 22.36 23.19
C ASP A 19 -14.92 21.14 22.82
N PHE A 20 -14.63 20.33 23.82
CA PHE A 20 -13.84 19.10 23.68
C PHE A 20 -14.48 18.13 22.69
N MET A 21 -15.78 17.90 22.81
CA MET A 21 -16.46 16.85 22.04
C MET A 21 -16.49 17.24 20.56
N GLN A 22 -16.81 18.50 20.27
CA GLN A 22 -16.80 19.00 18.91
C GLN A 22 -15.40 18.93 18.28
N ALA A 23 -14.36 19.38 18.99
CA ALA A 23 -12.99 19.33 18.49
C ALA A 23 -12.52 17.88 18.27
N PHE A 24 -12.85 16.97 19.19
CA PHE A 24 -12.54 15.55 19.05
C PHE A 24 -13.18 14.95 17.78
N MET A 25 -14.46 15.20 17.56
CA MET A 25 -15.18 14.68 16.39
C MET A 25 -14.66 15.26 15.07
N GLN A 26 -14.19 16.51 15.07
CA GLN A 26 -13.69 17.18 13.86
C GLN A 26 -12.24 16.83 13.53
N TYR A 27 -11.37 16.72 14.54
CA TYR A 27 -9.92 16.62 14.32
C TYR A 27 -9.34 15.25 14.66
N VAL A 28 -9.89 14.55 15.65
CA VAL A 28 -9.36 13.25 16.10
C VAL A 28 -10.07 12.10 15.41
N GLN A 29 -11.40 12.08 15.46
CA GLN A 29 -12.21 10.98 14.91
C GLN A 29 -11.88 10.63 13.44
N PRO A 30 -11.69 11.60 12.52
CA PRO A 30 -11.33 11.28 11.14
C PRO A 30 -9.90 10.74 10.98
N ARG A 31 -8.99 11.08 11.90
CA ARG A 31 -7.57 10.69 11.89
C ARG A 31 -7.27 9.47 12.77
N CYS A 32 -8.24 8.97 13.54
CA CYS A 32 -8.05 7.85 14.46
C CYS A 32 -7.36 6.64 13.80
N GLN A 33 -7.77 6.28 12.58
CA GLN A 33 -7.15 5.19 11.85
C GLN A 33 -5.67 5.46 11.56
N GLN A 34 -5.34 6.62 10.99
CA GLN A 34 -3.96 7.04 10.71
C GLN A 34 -3.09 7.03 11.97
N MET A 35 -3.63 7.52 13.09
CA MET A 35 -2.92 7.53 14.38
C MET A 35 -2.60 6.11 14.85
N VAL A 36 -3.56 5.19 14.80
CA VAL A 36 -3.35 3.78 15.18
C VAL A 36 -2.39 3.07 14.22
N GLU A 37 -2.52 3.31 12.91
CA GLU A 37 -1.63 2.75 11.89
C GLU A 37 -0.19 3.24 12.06
N SER A 38 0.03 4.50 12.44
CA SER A 38 1.39 5.04 12.69
C SER A 38 2.13 4.27 13.79
N MET A 39 1.42 3.91 14.87
CA MET A 39 1.97 3.04 15.92
C MET A 39 2.21 1.63 15.41
N GLY A 40 1.27 1.09 14.62
CA GLY A 40 1.41 -0.22 14.00
C GLY A 40 2.63 -0.31 13.08
N HIS A 41 2.94 0.76 12.33
CA HIS A 41 4.11 0.84 11.48
C HIS A 41 5.42 0.75 12.27
N HIS A 42 5.52 1.46 13.39
CA HIS A 42 6.67 1.40 14.27
C HIS A 42 6.85 -0.01 14.88
N MET A 43 5.78 -0.59 15.42
CA MET A 43 5.80 -1.94 15.99
C MET A 43 6.18 -3.01 14.95
N ALA A 44 5.67 -2.90 13.73
CA ALA A 44 5.99 -3.82 12.65
C ALA A 44 7.46 -3.71 12.21
N TYR A 45 8.00 -2.48 12.18
CA TYR A 45 9.41 -2.25 11.88
C TYR A 45 10.31 -2.90 12.95
N ASP A 46 10.06 -2.62 14.23
CA ASP A 46 10.84 -3.17 15.34
C ASP A 46 10.80 -4.71 15.33
N ALA A 47 9.61 -5.29 15.16
CA ALA A 47 9.44 -6.73 15.08
C ALA A 47 10.18 -7.35 13.87
N ALA A 48 10.19 -6.67 12.72
CA ALA A 48 10.90 -7.13 11.53
C ALA A 48 12.42 -7.09 11.72
N VAL A 49 12.94 -6.05 12.36
CA VAL A 49 14.37 -5.93 12.69
C VAL A 49 14.78 -7.01 13.69
N ASP A 50 13.99 -7.22 14.76
CA ASP A 50 14.25 -8.23 15.78
C ASP A 50 14.24 -9.66 15.23
N GLN A 51 13.38 -9.94 14.24
CA GLN A 51 13.31 -11.23 13.57
C GLN A 51 14.38 -11.41 12.47
N GLY A 52 15.20 -10.39 12.22
CA GLY A 52 16.23 -10.45 11.17
C GLY A 52 15.65 -10.54 9.76
N ILE A 53 14.47 -9.96 9.54
CA ILE A 53 13.90 -9.84 8.20
C ILE A 53 14.88 -9.08 7.30
N SER A 54 15.03 -9.56 6.07
CA SER A 54 15.98 -8.98 5.12
C SER A 54 15.78 -7.47 4.94
N GLN A 55 16.88 -6.71 4.93
CA GLN A 55 16.83 -5.25 4.90
C GLN A 55 16.06 -4.68 3.70
N TYR A 56 16.09 -5.35 2.55
CA TYR A 56 15.38 -4.87 1.36
C TYR A 56 13.85 -4.94 1.53
N LEU A 57 13.32 -5.93 2.26
CA LEU A 57 11.90 -6.01 2.62
C LEU A 57 11.53 -4.95 3.65
N VAL A 58 12.39 -4.75 4.66
CA VAL A 58 12.21 -3.69 5.66
C VAL A 58 12.18 -2.32 4.99
N ASN A 59 13.09 -2.06 4.05
CA ASN A 59 13.13 -0.81 3.29
C ASN A 59 11.87 -0.63 2.43
N LEU A 60 11.39 -1.70 1.78
CA LEU A 60 10.15 -1.68 0.99
C LEU A 60 8.93 -1.40 1.87
N TYR A 61 8.85 -1.98 3.07
CA TYR A 61 7.80 -1.70 4.03
C TYR A 61 7.84 -0.23 4.48
N ASN A 62 9.02 0.24 4.92
CA ASN A 62 9.19 1.58 5.46
C ASN A 62 8.86 2.67 4.44
N ILE A 63 9.28 2.51 3.17
CA ILE A 63 8.93 3.51 2.16
C ILE A 63 7.44 3.56 1.88
N ASN A 64 6.74 2.41 1.90
CA ASN A 64 5.30 2.38 1.78
C ASN A 64 4.62 3.05 2.99
N ALA A 65 5.09 2.81 4.21
CA ALA A 65 4.61 3.48 5.41
C ALA A 65 4.86 4.99 5.38
N ILE A 66 6.02 5.45 4.90
CA ILE A 66 6.30 6.89 4.70
C ILE A 66 5.34 7.50 3.69
N LYS A 67 5.01 6.76 2.61
CA LYS A 67 4.14 7.25 1.54
C LYS A 67 2.68 7.44 1.96
N THR A 68 2.21 6.79 3.02
CA THR A 68 0.84 7.01 3.53
C THR A 68 0.65 8.43 4.08
N ASP A 69 1.74 9.10 4.48
CA ASP A 69 1.72 10.48 4.97
C ASP A 69 2.98 11.27 4.52
N ALA A 70 3.30 11.19 3.22
CA ALA A 70 4.52 11.79 2.68
C ALA A 70 4.58 13.31 2.91
N THR A 71 3.43 13.98 2.93
CA THR A 71 3.33 15.43 3.17
C THR A 71 3.91 15.78 4.54
N TRP A 72 3.54 15.06 5.60
CA TRP A 72 4.07 15.31 6.93
C TRP A 72 5.60 15.24 6.96
N TYR A 73 6.20 14.21 6.35
CA TYR A 73 7.66 14.07 6.31
C TYR A 73 8.35 15.18 5.51
N VAL A 74 7.71 15.68 4.45
CA VAL A 74 8.22 16.79 3.65
C VAL A 74 8.12 18.11 4.43
N GLU A 75 6.98 18.37 5.08
CA GLU A 75 6.75 19.58 5.88
C GLU A 75 7.70 19.67 7.07
N HIS A 76 8.05 18.53 7.67
CA HIS A 76 9.00 18.45 8.77
C HIS A 76 10.47 18.42 8.30
N GLY A 77 10.73 18.58 7.00
CA GLY A 77 12.08 18.64 6.44
C GLY A 77 12.87 17.33 6.51
N MET A 78 12.20 16.21 6.78
CA MET A 78 12.83 14.89 6.88
C MET A 78 13.26 14.39 5.50
N PHE A 79 12.41 14.62 4.49
CA PHE A 79 12.67 14.23 3.12
C PHE A 79 12.20 15.29 2.13
N THR A 80 12.72 15.21 0.91
CA THR A 80 12.08 15.86 -0.24
C THR A 80 11.18 14.85 -0.95
N GLN A 81 10.17 15.32 -1.68
CA GLN A 81 9.34 14.44 -2.51
C GLN A 81 10.19 13.61 -3.49
N LYS A 82 11.23 14.21 -4.07
CA LYS A 82 12.18 13.52 -4.94
C LYS A 82 12.95 12.42 -4.20
N ALA A 83 13.39 12.67 -2.97
CA ALA A 83 14.08 11.66 -2.16
C ALA A 83 13.18 10.45 -1.87
N ILE A 84 11.91 10.68 -1.55
CA ILE A 84 10.92 9.61 -1.35
C ILE A 84 10.77 8.75 -2.62
N MET A 85 10.67 9.38 -3.80
CA MET A 85 10.62 8.64 -5.08
C MET A 85 11.86 7.78 -5.32
N HIS A 86 13.06 8.30 -5.04
CA HIS A 86 14.30 7.52 -5.19
C HIS A 86 14.41 6.38 -4.18
N MET A 87 13.95 6.58 -2.94
CA MET A 87 13.90 5.53 -1.93
C MET A 87 12.94 4.40 -2.35
N GLU A 88 11.80 4.76 -2.95
CA GLU A 88 10.83 3.78 -3.47
C GLU A 88 11.42 2.98 -4.63
N ASP A 89 12.02 3.66 -5.61
CA ASP A 89 12.65 3.02 -6.77
C ASP A 89 13.76 2.06 -6.34
N ALA A 90 14.60 2.47 -5.38
CA ALA A 90 15.66 1.63 -4.84
C ALA A 90 15.11 0.40 -4.10
N ALA A 91 14.05 0.57 -3.29
CA ALA A 91 13.44 -0.54 -2.56
C ALA A 91 12.78 -1.55 -3.51
N LEU A 92 12.04 -1.07 -4.52
CA LEU A 92 11.42 -1.91 -5.55
C LEU A 92 12.48 -2.63 -6.39
N SER A 93 13.51 -1.92 -6.84
CA SER A 93 14.60 -2.50 -7.62
C SER A 93 15.34 -3.61 -6.87
N ALA A 94 15.43 -3.52 -5.54
CA ALA A 94 16.02 -4.56 -4.71
C ALA A 94 15.08 -5.76 -4.47
N ALA A 95 13.78 -5.53 -4.34
CA ALA A 95 12.80 -6.56 -4.00
C ALA A 95 12.27 -7.33 -5.22
N LEU A 96 12.00 -6.65 -6.35
CA LEU A 96 11.36 -7.24 -7.53
C LEU A 96 12.09 -8.48 -8.09
N PRO A 97 13.43 -8.49 -8.21
CA PRO A 97 14.14 -9.68 -8.70
C PRO A 97 13.97 -10.92 -7.82
N ARG A 98 13.53 -10.75 -6.57
CA ARG A 98 13.35 -11.81 -5.57
C ARG A 98 11.89 -12.18 -5.35
N LEU A 99 10.96 -11.58 -6.10
CA LEU A 99 9.52 -11.77 -5.88
C LEU A 99 9.13 -13.24 -5.93
N GLU A 100 9.61 -13.98 -6.93
CA GLU A 100 9.28 -15.41 -7.09
C GLU A 100 9.80 -16.27 -5.92
N GLU A 101 11.04 -15.99 -5.47
CA GLU A 101 11.66 -16.65 -4.31
C GLU A 101 10.82 -16.42 -3.04
N LEU A 102 10.42 -15.16 -2.81
CA LEU A 102 9.59 -14.77 -1.67
C LEU A 102 8.21 -15.44 -1.71
N LEU A 103 7.57 -15.48 -2.89
CA LEU A 103 6.26 -16.10 -3.04
C LEU A 103 6.33 -17.61 -2.76
N THR A 104 7.37 -18.27 -3.28
CA THR A 104 7.63 -19.69 -3.04
C THR A 104 7.85 -19.98 -1.56
N ALA A 105 8.62 -19.13 -0.86
CA ALA A 105 8.91 -19.27 0.56
C ALA A 105 7.69 -19.15 1.48
N MET A 106 6.58 -18.58 1.01
CA MET A 106 5.33 -18.53 1.78
C MET A 106 4.59 -19.87 1.79
N GLU A 107 4.92 -20.81 0.90
CA GLU A 107 4.31 -22.14 0.78
C GLU A 107 2.76 -22.11 0.66
N VAL A 108 2.21 -21.02 0.12
CA VAL A 108 0.76 -20.80 0.04
C VAL A 108 0.09 -21.42 -1.18
N GLU A 109 0.86 -21.88 -2.17
CA GLU A 109 0.36 -22.42 -3.45
C GLU A 109 -0.79 -23.44 -3.29
N PRO A 110 -0.75 -24.40 -2.33
CA PRO A 110 -1.83 -25.38 -2.15
C PRO A 110 -3.18 -24.76 -1.75
N TYR A 111 -3.16 -23.55 -1.19
CA TYR A 111 -4.33 -22.84 -0.69
C TYR A 111 -4.88 -21.80 -1.68
N VAL A 112 -4.22 -21.60 -2.83
CA VAL A 112 -4.66 -20.62 -3.82
C VAL A 112 -5.58 -21.27 -4.85
N TRP A 113 -6.87 -20.92 -4.80
CA TRP A 113 -7.88 -21.37 -5.76
C TRP A 113 -8.02 -20.46 -6.98
N SER A 114 -7.37 -19.29 -6.99
CA SER A 114 -7.49 -18.35 -8.11
C SER A 114 -6.90 -18.97 -9.39
N PRO A 115 -7.63 -18.99 -10.52
CA PRO A 115 -7.13 -19.57 -11.76
C PRO A 115 -6.01 -18.74 -12.40
N ILE A 116 -5.86 -17.46 -12.05
CA ILE A 116 -4.86 -16.55 -12.67
C ILE A 116 -3.41 -16.88 -12.32
N ILE A 117 -3.17 -17.72 -11.30
CA ILE A 117 -1.82 -18.02 -10.82
C ILE A 117 -1.04 -18.98 -11.72
N SER A 118 -1.69 -19.56 -12.73
CA SER A 118 -1.09 -20.52 -13.66
C SER A 118 -1.73 -20.38 -15.03
N ASP A 119 -0.92 -20.28 -16.07
CA ASP A 119 -1.39 -20.23 -17.46
C ASP A 119 -2.38 -21.36 -17.77
N LYS A 120 -2.10 -22.57 -17.29
CA LYS A 120 -2.99 -23.72 -17.46
C LYS A 120 -4.37 -23.49 -16.82
N ARG A 121 -4.40 -23.09 -15.54
CA ARG A 121 -5.65 -22.86 -14.82
C ARG A 121 -6.41 -21.69 -15.41
N TRP A 122 -5.69 -20.66 -15.86
CA TRP A 122 -6.24 -19.49 -16.51
C TRP A 122 -6.89 -19.86 -17.85
N GLU A 123 -6.21 -20.65 -18.68
CA GLU A 123 -6.78 -21.16 -19.93
C GLU A 123 -8.04 -22.00 -19.70
N GLU A 124 -8.00 -22.94 -18.74
CA GLU A 124 -9.15 -23.76 -18.37
C GLU A 124 -10.33 -22.90 -17.91
N PHE A 125 -10.07 -21.91 -17.04
CA PHE A 125 -11.07 -20.96 -16.60
C PHE A 125 -11.63 -20.13 -17.76
N SER A 126 -10.78 -19.58 -18.64
CA SER A 126 -11.20 -18.74 -19.76
C SER A 126 -12.18 -19.44 -20.70
N LYS A 127 -12.03 -20.77 -20.88
CA LYS A 127 -12.92 -21.61 -21.69
C LYS A 127 -14.32 -21.77 -21.08
N THR A 128 -14.49 -21.49 -19.78
CA THR A 128 -15.81 -21.53 -19.11
C THR A 128 -16.62 -20.25 -19.30
N LEU A 129 -16.00 -19.17 -19.76
CA LEU A 129 -16.65 -17.86 -19.86
C LEU A 129 -17.51 -17.75 -21.13
N PRO A 130 -18.71 -17.14 -21.06
CA PRO A 130 -19.55 -16.91 -22.23
C PRO A 130 -18.90 -15.90 -23.18
N VAL A 131 -18.87 -16.23 -24.48
CA VAL A 131 -18.40 -15.34 -25.53
C VAL A 131 -19.59 -14.59 -26.13
N TYR A 132 -19.61 -13.27 -25.99
CA TYR A 132 -20.61 -12.41 -26.61
C TYR A 132 -20.01 -11.78 -27.88
N SER A 133 -20.71 -11.94 -29.01
CA SER A 133 -20.34 -11.32 -30.28
C SER A 133 -21.40 -10.29 -30.67
N SER A 134 -20.99 -9.14 -31.22
CA SER A 134 -21.92 -8.26 -31.90
C SER A 134 -22.40 -8.92 -33.21
N PRO A 135 -23.67 -8.76 -33.62
CA PRO A 135 -24.08 -9.09 -34.97
C PRO A 135 -23.13 -8.39 -35.95
N GLN A 136 -22.63 -9.11 -36.97
CA GLN A 136 -21.74 -8.56 -37.99
C GLN A 136 -22.32 -7.24 -38.50
N ALA A 137 -21.65 -6.12 -38.21
CA ALA A 137 -21.94 -4.88 -38.88
C ALA A 137 -21.63 -5.13 -40.36
N GLN A 138 -22.65 -5.23 -41.20
CA GLN A 138 -22.50 -5.09 -42.64
C GLN A 138 -21.94 -3.70 -42.88
N VAL A 139 -20.63 -3.59 -43.05
CA VAL A 139 -20.01 -2.36 -43.52
C VAL A 139 -20.43 -2.24 -44.99
N PRO A 140 -21.29 -1.29 -45.37
CA PRO A 140 -21.69 -1.15 -46.76
C PRO A 140 -20.44 -0.79 -47.56
N VAL A 141 -20.06 -1.65 -48.50
CA VAL A 141 -18.99 -1.36 -49.46
C VAL A 141 -19.49 -0.21 -50.34
N ALA A 142 -18.90 0.98 -50.19
CA ALA A 142 -19.18 2.10 -51.06
C ALA A 142 -18.78 1.71 -52.50
N ARG A 143 -19.76 1.67 -53.41
CA ARG A 143 -19.49 1.55 -54.84
C ARG A 143 -18.99 2.91 -55.34
N LEU A 144 -17.75 2.95 -55.82
CA LEU A 144 -17.21 4.03 -56.66
C LEU A 144 -17.86 3.99 -58.04
#